data_AF-A0A6G1C777-F1
#
_entry.id   AF-A0A6G1C777-F1
#
_cell.length_a   1.000
_cell.length_b   1.000
_cell.length_c   1.000
_cell.angle_alpha   90.00
_cell.angle_beta   90.00
_cell.angle_gamma   90.00
#
_symmetry.space_group_name_H-M   'P 1'
#
loop_
_entity.id
_entity.type
_entity.pdbx_description
1 polymer ?
#
loop_
_entity_poly.entity_id
_entity_poly.type
_entity_poly.pdbx_seq_one_letter_code
_entity_poly.pdbx_strand_id
1 'polypeptide(L)'
;MALLVTIVPAFLCSSLCRFVISRFGRLPVARNCSSAILVGLVNLSGGELQEINGVLIDKVQDTFHQWKQTPENTGEYVHLTNELIASCESIQWQVVELEKAISVAERDPAYYGLNEVEIGKRRNWTSTARNQVVSIRRYVEAGKQKSVFGHSVNPSESIRSKQHIAQDNDDFIASESDQQMLLIKKFEHPRHGSLGFLPRKRSSRHRGKVKSFPKDDASKPCHLTAFVGYKAGMTHIVREVEKPGSKLHKKETCEAVTIIETPPLVIVGLVAYVKTPRGLRSLNSVWAQHLSEEVRRRFYKNWCKSKKKAFTKYALKYDSDAGKKEIQMQLEKMKKYASIVRVIAHTQIRKMKGLKQKKAHLMEIQINGGTIADKVDYGYKFFEKEVPVDAVFQKDEMIDIIGVTKGKGYEGVVTRWGVTRLPRKTHRGLRKVACIGAWHPARVSYTVARAGQNGYHHRTEMNKKVYKIGKAGQESHAACTEFDRTEKDITPMGGFPHYGVVKGDYLMIKGCCVGPKKRVVTLRQSLLKQTSRLALEEIKLKFIDTSSKFGHGRFQTTDEKQRFFGKLKA
;
A
#
# COMPACT_ATOMS: atom_id res chain seq x y z
N MET A 1 38.58 -22.09 -10.67
CA MET A 1 38.45 -23.37 -9.94
C MET A 1 37.85 -23.23 -8.52
N ALA A 2 36.86 -22.34 -8.30
CA ALA A 2 36.14 -22.24 -7.00
C ALA A 2 34.62 -21.92 -7.15
N LEU A 3 34.04 -22.14 -8.34
CA LEU A 3 32.62 -21.84 -8.62
C LEU A 3 31.84 -23.01 -9.25
N LEU A 4 32.49 -24.15 -9.47
CA LEU A 4 31.84 -25.37 -9.98
C LEU A 4 31.21 -26.25 -8.90
N VAL A 5 31.40 -25.93 -7.61
CA VAL A 5 30.97 -26.77 -6.47
C VAL A 5 29.51 -26.50 -6.03
N THR A 6 28.80 -25.52 -6.61
CA THR A 6 27.44 -25.16 -6.19
C THR A 6 26.35 -25.28 -7.26
N ILE A 7 26.69 -25.56 -8.52
CA ILE A 7 25.71 -25.49 -9.64
C ILE A 7 25.16 -26.87 -10.05
N VAL A 8 25.88 -27.96 -9.79
CA VAL A 8 25.42 -29.32 -10.15
C VAL A 8 24.21 -29.83 -9.32
N PRO A 9 24.01 -29.48 -8.03
CA PRO A 9 22.83 -29.96 -7.29
C PRO A 9 21.50 -29.39 -7.80
N ALA A 10 21.52 -28.25 -8.50
CA ALA A 10 20.30 -27.57 -8.94
C ALA A 10 19.73 -28.12 -10.26
N PHE A 11 20.58 -28.63 -11.16
CA PHE A 11 20.15 -29.14 -12.46
C PHE A 11 19.40 -30.47 -12.33
N LEU A 12 19.94 -31.42 -11.55
CA LEU A 12 19.26 -32.68 -11.22
C LEU A 12 18.00 -32.47 -10.37
N CYS A 13 18.00 -31.52 -9.44
CA CYS A 13 16.83 -31.23 -8.60
C CYS A 13 15.66 -30.62 -9.40
N SER A 14 15.93 -29.88 -10.49
CA SER A 14 14.86 -29.18 -11.24
C SER A 14 14.14 -30.04 -12.28
N SER A 15 14.81 -31.01 -12.91
CA SER A 15 14.14 -31.96 -13.81
C SER A 15 13.40 -33.05 -13.04
N LEU A 16 13.98 -33.56 -11.94
CA LEU A 16 13.31 -34.50 -11.02
C LEU A 16 12.10 -33.87 -10.32
N CYS A 17 12.18 -32.64 -9.80
CA CYS A 17 11.04 -31.99 -9.15
C CYS A 17 9.86 -31.73 -10.09
N ARG A 18 10.12 -31.41 -11.37
CA ARG A 18 9.06 -31.20 -12.36
C ARG A 18 8.35 -32.49 -12.75
N PHE A 19 9.07 -33.62 -12.75
CA PHE A 19 8.52 -34.94 -13.06
C PHE A 19 7.72 -35.54 -11.88
N VAL A 20 8.17 -35.31 -10.65
CA VAL A 20 7.50 -35.81 -9.43
C VAL A 20 6.21 -35.05 -9.11
N ILE A 21 6.16 -33.72 -9.34
CA ILE A 21 4.97 -32.89 -9.06
C ILE A 21 3.84 -33.10 -10.09
N SER A 22 4.14 -33.51 -11.32
CA SER A 22 3.11 -33.76 -12.35
C SER A 22 2.42 -35.13 -12.22
N ARG A 23 3.07 -36.11 -11.56
CA ARG A 23 2.57 -37.50 -11.46
C ARG A 23 1.95 -37.87 -10.11
N PHE A 24 2.33 -37.22 -9.00
CA PHE A 24 1.80 -37.51 -7.66
C PHE A 24 1.27 -36.24 -6.98
N GLY A 25 -0.06 -36.07 -7.00
CA GLY A 25 -0.73 -35.00 -6.28
C GLY A 25 -0.43 -35.03 -4.77
N ARG A 26 -0.19 -33.85 -4.19
CA ARG A 26 -0.05 -33.51 -2.76
C ARG A 26 0.61 -34.57 -1.85
N LEU A 27 1.91 -34.40 -1.58
CA LEU A 27 2.57 -35.01 -0.42
C LEU A 27 2.25 -34.22 0.88
N PRO A 28 2.03 -34.88 2.03
CA PRO A 28 1.89 -34.23 3.32
C PRO A 28 3.26 -33.83 3.89
N VAL A 29 3.34 -32.57 4.34
CA VAL A 29 4.31 -31.91 5.23
C VAL A 29 5.59 -32.71 5.57
N ALA A 30 6.63 -32.59 4.74
CA ALA A 30 8.00 -32.91 5.13
C ALA A 30 8.65 -31.70 5.84
N ARG A 31 9.16 -31.89 7.06
CA ARG A 31 9.69 -30.82 7.93
C ARG A 31 11.08 -30.29 7.55
N ASN A 32 11.73 -30.75 6.49
CA ASN A 32 12.99 -30.20 5.97
C ASN A 32 13.15 -30.51 4.46
N CYS A 33 13.64 -29.57 3.65
CA CYS A 33 13.84 -29.80 2.21
C CYS A 33 14.81 -30.96 1.90
N SER A 34 15.74 -31.27 2.81
CA SER A 34 16.69 -32.38 2.62
C SER A 34 16.03 -33.77 2.67
N SER A 35 14.95 -33.96 3.43
CA SER A 35 14.27 -35.26 3.52
C SER A 35 13.35 -35.53 2.32
N ALA A 36 12.78 -34.50 1.71
CA ALA A 36 11.99 -34.64 0.47
C ALA A 36 12.85 -35.00 -0.76
N ILE A 37 14.08 -34.46 -0.83
CA ILE A 37 15.06 -34.80 -1.87
C ILE A 37 15.56 -36.24 -1.69
N LEU A 38 15.78 -36.67 -0.44
CA LEU A 38 16.19 -38.03 -0.13
C LEU A 38 15.09 -39.06 -0.46
N VAL A 39 13.84 -38.77 -0.12
CA VAL A 39 12.68 -39.60 -0.49
C VAL A 39 12.49 -39.64 -2.02
N GLY A 40 12.75 -38.53 -2.73
CA GLY A 40 12.74 -38.49 -4.19
C GLY A 40 13.85 -39.33 -4.83
N LEU A 41 15.08 -39.25 -4.33
CA LEU A 41 16.22 -40.04 -4.82
C LEU A 41 16.04 -41.54 -4.55
N VAL A 42 15.43 -41.92 -3.43
CA VAL A 42 15.15 -43.32 -3.10
C VAL A 42 13.92 -43.85 -3.86
N ASN A 43 12.84 -43.07 -4.03
CA ASN A 43 11.66 -43.53 -4.76
C ASN A 43 11.80 -43.51 -6.29
N LEU A 44 12.71 -42.71 -6.86
CA LEU A 44 13.07 -42.75 -8.29
C LEU A 44 14.08 -43.87 -8.63
N SER A 45 14.62 -44.54 -7.63
CA SER A 45 15.44 -45.72 -7.83
C SER A 45 14.53 -46.93 -7.92
N GLY A 46 14.04 -47.23 -9.12
CA GLY A 46 13.35 -48.46 -9.49
C GLY A 46 13.46 -48.57 -11.01
N GLY A 47 14.45 -49.32 -11.51
CA GLY A 47 14.73 -49.51 -12.94
C GLY A 47 15.42 -48.33 -13.65
N GLU A 48 14.77 -47.17 -13.73
CA GLU A 48 15.12 -46.10 -14.69
C GLU A 48 16.50 -45.44 -14.45
N LEU A 49 16.90 -45.21 -13.20
CA LEU A 49 18.23 -44.62 -12.87
C LEU A 49 19.38 -45.61 -13.08
N GLN A 50 19.14 -46.92 -12.94
CA GLN A 50 20.14 -47.94 -13.28
C GLN A 50 20.30 -48.07 -14.78
N GLU A 51 19.21 -47.96 -15.55
CA GLU A 51 19.26 -47.94 -17.02
C GLU A 51 19.98 -46.69 -17.53
N ILE A 52 19.64 -45.49 -17.06
CA ILE A 52 20.27 -44.24 -17.50
C ILE A 52 21.76 -44.21 -17.16
N ASN A 53 22.13 -44.63 -15.95
CA ASN A 53 23.54 -44.68 -15.56
C ASN A 53 24.29 -45.85 -16.22
N GLY A 54 23.60 -46.94 -16.56
CA GLY A 54 24.14 -48.03 -17.38
C GLY A 54 24.53 -47.52 -18.77
N VAL A 55 23.63 -46.81 -19.45
CA VAL A 55 23.89 -46.19 -20.77
C VAL A 55 25.05 -45.19 -20.71
N LEU A 56 25.17 -44.42 -19.63
CA LEU A 56 26.30 -43.50 -19.42
C LEU A 56 27.64 -44.24 -19.24
N ILE A 57 27.64 -45.36 -18.51
CA ILE A 57 28.84 -46.19 -18.32
C ILE A 57 29.23 -46.85 -19.65
N ASP A 58 28.27 -47.36 -20.42
CA ASP A 58 28.51 -47.96 -21.74
C ASP A 58 29.13 -46.92 -22.68
N LYS A 59 28.61 -45.68 -22.69
CA LYS A 59 29.18 -44.58 -23.47
C LYS A 59 30.61 -44.23 -23.04
N VAL A 60 30.92 -44.28 -21.75
CA VAL A 60 32.29 -44.07 -21.24
C VAL A 60 33.21 -45.23 -21.64
N GLN A 61 32.70 -46.45 -21.74
CA GLN A 61 33.46 -47.58 -22.26
C GLN A 61 33.73 -47.46 -23.76
N ASP A 62 32.74 -47.05 -24.55
CA ASP A 62 32.88 -46.82 -26.00
C ASP A 62 33.93 -45.74 -26.29
N THR A 63 33.83 -44.61 -25.59
CA THR A 63 34.82 -43.51 -25.70
C THR A 63 36.21 -43.95 -25.23
N PHE A 64 36.31 -44.84 -24.23
CA PHE A 64 37.58 -45.42 -23.80
C PHE A 64 38.16 -46.39 -24.83
N HIS A 65 37.33 -47.17 -25.53
CA HIS A 65 37.76 -48.02 -26.64
C HIS A 65 38.24 -47.19 -27.83
N GLN A 66 37.54 -46.11 -28.17
CA GLN A 66 37.98 -45.16 -29.20
C GLN A 66 39.32 -44.51 -28.82
N TRP A 67 39.47 -44.07 -27.57
CA TRP A 67 40.70 -43.48 -27.06
C TRP A 67 41.89 -44.44 -27.16
N LYS A 68 41.71 -45.73 -26.85
CA LYS A 68 42.77 -46.76 -26.99
C LYS A 68 43.25 -46.96 -28.42
N GLN A 69 42.39 -46.72 -29.40
CA GLN A 69 42.71 -46.89 -30.82
C GLN A 69 43.28 -45.61 -31.47
N THR A 70 43.21 -44.47 -30.76
CA THR A 70 43.62 -43.17 -31.28
C THR A 70 45.14 -42.96 -31.05
N PRO A 71 45.92 -42.55 -32.07
CA PRO A 71 47.36 -42.28 -31.91
C PRO A 71 47.65 -41.11 -30.95
N GLU A 72 48.65 -41.28 -30.06
CA GLU A 72 48.98 -40.36 -28.96
C GLU A 72 49.32 -38.91 -29.38
N ASN A 73 49.73 -38.70 -30.65
CA ASN A 73 50.18 -37.40 -31.18
C ASN A 73 49.08 -36.57 -31.87
N THR A 74 47.81 -36.94 -31.72
CA THR A 74 46.68 -36.24 -32.36
C THR A 74 45.95 -35.33 -31.36
N GLY A 75 45.42 -34.20 -31.84
CA GLY A 75 44.55 -33.34 -31.03
C GLY A 75 43.28 -34.07 -30.56
N GLU A 76 42.84 -35.08 -31.31
CA GLU A 76 41.73 -35.96 -30.95
C GLU A 76 42.04 -36.81 -29.71
N TYR A 77 43.26 -37.35 -29.58
CA TYR A 77 43.70 -38.05 -28.36
C TYR A 77 43.62 -37.16 -27.12
N VAL A 78 44.05 -35.90 -27.22
CA VAL A 78 44.00 -34.93 -26.10
C VAL A 78 42.55 -34.56 -25.75
N HIS A 79 41.67 -34.39 -26.75
CA HIS A 79 40.26 -34.11 -26.53
C HIS A 79 39.56 -35.26 -25.82
N LEU A 80 39.70 -36.49 -26.35
CA LEU A 80 39.15 -37.72 -25.77
C LEU A 80 39.69 -37.98 -24.36
N THR A 81 40.96 -37.68 -24.10
CA THR A 81 41.56 -37.79 -22.75
C THR A 81 40.83 -36.88 -21.74
N ASN A 82 40.58 -35.62 -22.10
CA ASN A 82 39.91 -34.68 -21.22
C ASN A 82 38.41 -35.00 -21.05
N GLU A 83 37.74 -35.42 -22.12
CA GLU A 83 36.35 -35.86 -22.08
C GLU A 83 36.16 -37.10 -21.20
N LEU A 84 37.05 -38.10 -21.31
CA LEU A 84 37.03 -39.31 -20.49
C LEU A 84 37.26 -39.00 -19.01
N ILE A 85 38.22 -38.13 -18.68
CA ILE A 85 38.48 -37.75 -17.28
C ILE A 85 37.27 -37.03 -16.69
N ALA A 86 36.72 -36.03 -17.39
CA ALA A 86 35.54 -35.30 -16.92
C ALA A 86 34.31 -36.19 -16.76
N SER A 87 34.10 -37.11 -17.71
CA SER A 87 32.99 -38.07 -17.67
C SER A 87 33.15 -39.07 -16.52
N CYS A 88 34.37 -39.59 -16.30
CA CYS A 88 34.66 -40.47 -15.17
C CYS A 88 34.45 -39.76 -13.82
N GLU A 89 34.86 -38.50 -13.68
CA GLU A 89 34.65 -37.72 -12.45
C GLU A 89 33.16 -37.48 -12.15
N SER A 90 32.38 -37.17 -13.20
CA SER A 90 30.93 -36.97 -13.10
C SER A 90 30.23 -38.26 -12.63
N ILE A 91 30.50 -39.39 -13.29
CA ILE A 91 29.88 -40.69 -12.93
C ILE A 91 30.34 -41.15 -11.55
N GLN A 92 31.63 -40.96 -11.21
CA GLN A 92 32.16 -41.30 -9.89
C GLN A 92 31.41 -40.55 -8.78
N TRP A 93 31.14 -39.25 -8.97
CA TRP A 93 30.35 -38.47 -8.02
C TRP A 93 28.90 -38.98 -7.89
N GLN A 94 28.25 -39.28 -9.02
CA GLN A 94 26.89 -39.82 -9.04
C GLN A 94 26.78 -41.17 -8.31
N VAL A 95 27.73 -42.08 -8.55
CA VAL A 95 27.76 -43.40 -7.89
C VAL A 95 28.01 -43.27 -6.38
N VAL A 96 28.88 -42.35 -5.94
CA VAL A 96 29.11 -42.08 -4.51
C VAL A 96 27.85 -41.54 -3.81
N GLU A 97 27.08 -40.68 -4.48
CA GLU A 97 25.84 -40.15 -3.90
C GLU A 97 24.73 -41.22 -3.86
N LEU A 98 24.68 -42.11 -4.86
CA LEU A 98 23.81 -43.29 -4.85
C LEU A 98 24.15 -44.26 -3.70
N GLU A 99 25.44 -44.52 -3.43
CA GLU A 99 25.87 -45.34 -2.30
C GLU A 99 25.39 -44.77 -0.95
N LYS A 100 25.42 -43.45 -0.77
CA LYS A 100 24.89 -42.79 0.43
C LYS A 100 23.38 -42.96 0.54
N ALA A 101 22.65 -42.81 -0.57
CA ALA A 101 21.20 -43.01 -0.60
C ALA A 101 20.82 -44.46 -0.26
N ILE A 102 21.53 -45.44 -0.82
CA ILE A 102 21.37 -46.87 -0.50
C ILE A 102 21.64 -47.12 0.99
N SER A 103 22.70 -46.52 1.54
CA SER A 103 23.05 -46.67 2.97
C SER A 103 21.99 -46.08 3.93
N VAL A 104 21.21 -45.09 3.47
CA VAL A 104 20.08 -44.56 4.25
C VAL A 104 18.85 -45.45 4.09
N ALA A 105 18.58 -45.93 2.88
CA ALA A 105 17.47 -46.84 2.61
C ALA A 105 17.63 -48.19 3.35
N GLU A 106 18.86 -48.66 3.53
CA GLU A 106 19.19 -49.88 4.30
C GLU A 106 18.80 -49.78 5.79
N ARG A 107 18.70 -48.57 6.36
CA ARG A 107 18.32 -48.39 7.77
C ARG A 107 16.83 -48.56 8.04
N ASP A 108 15.99 -48.34 7.03
CA ASP A 108 14.54 -48.54 7.11
C ASP A 108 13.99 -48.89 5.72
N PRO A 109 14.18 -50.14 5.25
CA PRO A 109 13.78 -50.56 3.90
C PRO A 109 12.26 -50.45 3.67
N ALA A 110 11.47 -50.69 4.73
CA ALA A 110 10.02 -50.68 4.68
C ALA A 110 9.45 -49.27 4.41
N TYR A 111 10.06 -48.22 4.99
CA TYR A 111 9.67 -46.83 4.74
C TYR A 111 9.83 -46.42 3.26
N TYR A 112 10.75 -47.06 2.54
CA TYR A 112 11.03 -46.79 1.13
C TYR A 112 10.47 -47.84 0.15
N GLY A 113 9.71 -48.83 0.65
CA GLY A 113 9.12 -49.88 -0.18
C GLY A 113 10.13 -50.78 -0.90
N LEU A 114 11.32 -50.98 -0.31
CA LEU A 114 12.41 -51.79 -0.88
C LEU A 114 12.58 -53.11 -0.12
N ASN A 115 12.78 -54.20 -0.85
CA ASN A 115 13.13 -55.51 -0.29
C ASN A 115 14.65 -55.65 -0.13
N GLU A 116 15.11 -56.46 0.83
CA GLU A 116 16.55 -56.69 1.07
C GLU A 116 17.31 -57.18 -0.18
N VAL A 117 16.66 -58.02 -0.99
CA VAL A 117 17.21 -58.52 -2.26
C VAL A 117 17.48 -57.37 -3.25
N GLU A 118 16.62 -56.35 -3.25
CA GLU A 118 16.74 -55.22 -4.17
C GLU A 118 17.81 -54.22 -3.72
N ILE A 119 17.93 -54.02 -2.40
CA ILE A 119 19.05 -53.27 -1.81
C ILE A 119 20.39 -53.96 -2.14
N GLY A 120 20.45 -55.29 -2.04
CA GLY A 120 21.63 -56.08 -2.41
C GLY A 120 22.02 -55.91 -3.89
N LYS A 121 21.06 -55.99 -4.81
CA LYS A 121 21.29 -55.74 -6.26
C LYS A 121 21.86 -54.35 -6.53
N ARG A 122 21.32 -53.33 -5.87
CA ARG A 122 21.78 -51.94 -6.04
C ARG A 122 23.19 -51.73 -5.52
N ARG A 123 23.50 -52.31 -4.36
CA ARG A 123 24.84 -52.24 -3.75
C ARG A 123 25.90 -52.91 -4.61
N ASN A 124 25.57 -54.08 -5.19
CA ASN A 124 26.45 -54.78 -6.13
C ASN A 124 26.68 -53.92 -7.38
N TRP A 125 25.62 -53.37 -7.97
CA TRP A 125 25.74 -52.52 -9.16
C TRP A 125 26.59 -51.27 -8.91
N THR A 126 26.36 -50.54 -7.80
CA THR A 126 27.16 -49.34 -7.48
C THR A 126 28.64 -49.68 -7.27
N SER A 127 28.93 -50.82 -6.63
CA SER A 127 30.31 -51.29 -6.45
C SER A 127 30.98 -51.61 -7.79
N THR A 128 30.30 -52.34 -8.68
CA THR A 128 30.79 -52.67 -10.02
C THR A 128 31.02 -51.42 -10.86
N ALA A 129 30.04 -50.50 -10.90
CA ALA A 129 30.13 -49.24 -11.64
C ALA A 129 31.30 -48.37 -11.15
N ARG A 130 31.47 -48.25 -9.83
CA ARG A 130 32.59 -47.53 -9.23
C ARG A 130 33.93 -48.12 -9.64
N ASN A 131 34.07 -49.44 -9.56
CA ASN A 131 35.31 -50.13 -9.90
C ASN A 131 35.65 -49.97 -11.39
N GLN A 132 34.66 -50.05 -12.29
CA GLN A 132 34.84 -49.84 -13.73
C GLN A 132 35.34 -48.42 -14.04
N VAL A 133 34.66 -47.39 -13.52
CA VAL A 133 35.00 -45.98 -13.78
C VAL A 133 36.38 -45.61 -13.20
N VAL A 134 36.69 -46.10 -11.98
CA VAL A 134 38.00 -45.87 -11.36
C VAL A 134 39.11 -46.56 -12.15
N SER A 135 38.86 -47.76 -12.70
CA SER A 135 39.82 -48.46 -13.55
C SER A 135 40.11 -47.66 -14.82
N ILE A 136 39.07 -47.27 -15.56
CA ILE A 136 39.19 -46.47 -16.79
C ILE A 136 39.96 -45.18 -16.53
N ARG A 137 39.59 -44.44 -15.47
CA ARG A 137 40.28 -43.20 -15.08
C ARG A 137 41.78 -43.41 -14.84
N ARG A 138 42.16 -44.46 -14.10
CA ARG A 138 43.58 -44.76 -13.83
C ARG A 138 44.35 -45.07 -15.12
N TYR A 139 43.75 -45.77 -16.07
CA TYR A 139 44.37 -46.03 -17.38
C TYR A 139 44.59 -44.74 -18.18
N VAL A 140 43.60 -43.85 -18.22
CA VAL A 140 43.69 -42.57 -18.96
C VAL A 140 44.70 -41.62 -18.30
N GLU A 141 44.72 -41.54 -16.97
CA GLU A 141 45.69 -40.73 -16.21
C GLU A 141 47.14 -41.23 -16.37
N ALA A 142 47.35 -42.54 -16.46
CA ALA A 142 48.66 -43.12 -16.76
C ALA A 142 49.14 -42.82 -18.19
N GLY A 143 48.22 -42.78 -19.17
CA GLY A 143 48.52 -42.39 -20.56
C GLY A 143 48.94 -40.91 -20.69
N LYS A 144 48.39 -40.03 -19.84
CA LYS A 144 48.71 -38.59 -19.81
C LYS A 144 50.16 -38.28 -19.42
N GLN A 145 50.83 -39.15 -18.66
CA GLN A 145 52.21 -38.91 -18.23
C GLN A 145 53.24 -39.10 -19.37
N LYS A 146 52.89 -39.77 -20.47
CA LYS A 146 53.80 -39.99 -21.61
C LYS A 146 53.84 -38.83 -22.61
N SER A 147 52.82 -37.98 -22.67
CA SER A 147 52.68 -36.93 -23.69
C SER A 147 53.22 -35.54 -23.29
N VAL A 148 53.97 -35.43 -22.18
CA VAL A 148 54.37 -34.12 -21.61
C VAL A 148 55.71 -33.59 -22.14
N PHE A 149 56.50 -34.41 -22.86
CA PHE A 149 57.78 -33.95 -23.41
C PHE A 149 57.68 -33.52 -24.87
N GLY A 150 57.37 -32.24 -25.04
CA GLY A 150 57.63 -31.46 -26.25
C GLY A 150 56.41 -30.70 -26.69
N HIS A 151 56.44 -29.36 -26.64
CA HIS A 151 55.87 -28.44 -27.64
C HIS A 151 56.39 -27.01 -27.37
N SER A 152 56.99 -26.41 -28.40
CA SER A 152 57.40 -25.01 -28.48
C SER A 152 56.22 -24.14 -28.95
N VAL A 153 56.03 -22.95 -28.39
CA VAL A 153 54.82 -22.11 -28.54
C VAL A 153 54.92 -21.18 -29.76
N ASN A 154 53.92 -21.23 -30.66
CA ASN A 154 53.80 -20.35 -31.82
C ASN A 154 52.90 -19.10 -31.53
N PRO A 155 53.19 -17.91 -32.09
CA PRO A 155 52.46 -16.67 -31.79
C PRO A 155 50.99 -16.61 -32.23
N SER A 156 50.58 -17.43 -33.21
CA SER A 156 49.21 -17.45 -33.76
C SER A 156 48.17 -18.05 -32.81
N GLU A 157 48.58 -18.90 -31.86
CA GLU A 157 47.71 -19.46 -30.82
C GLU A 157 47.32 -18.41 -29.75
N SER A 158 48.12 -17.35 -29.58
CA SER A 158 47.86 -16.29 -28.59
C SER A 158 46.71 -15.35 -28.97
N ILE A 159 46.42 -15.21 -30.27
CA ILE A 159 45.31 -14.39 -30.77
C ILE A 159 44.01 -15.19 -30.74
N ARG A 160 44.07 -16.47 -31.14
CA ARG A 160 42.94 -17.40 -31.12
C ARG A 160 42.46 -17.66 -29.68
N SER A 161 43.38 -17.81 -28.73
CA SER A 161 43.05 -17.94 -27.31
C SER A 161 42.39 -16.68 -26.71
N LYS A 162 42.80 -15.47 -27.11
CA LYS A 162 42.12 -14.24 -26.68
C LYS A 162 40.71 -14.10 -27.25
N GLN A 163 40.48 -14.52 -28.50
CA GLN A 163 39.15 -14.55 -29.10
C GLN A 163 38.24 -15.60 -28.42
N HIS A 164 38.76 -16.79 -28.13
CA HIS A 164 38.02 -17.80 -27.37
C HIS A 164 37.66 -17.32 -25.96
N ILE A 165 38.58 -16.66 -25.25
CA ILE A 165 38.30 -16.08 -23.92
C ILE A 165 37.23 -14.98 -24.01
N ALA A 166 37.24 -14.14 -25.05
CA ALA A 166 36.21 -13.12 -25.23
C ALA A 166 34.83 -13.76 -25.47
N GLN A 167 34.78 -14.79 -26.31
CA GLN A 167 33.56 -15.51 -26.63
C GLN A 167 33.01 -16.30 -25.43
N ASP A 168 33.87 -16.96 -24.66
CA ASP A 168 33.48 -17.64 -23.41
C ASP A 168 32.94 -16.65 -22.37
N ASN A 169 33.52 -15.44 -22.29
CA ASN A 169 33.02 -14.39 -21.41
C ASN A 169 31.64 -13.88 -21.87
N ASP A 170 31.45 -13.69 -23.17
CA ASP A 170 30.17 -13.24 -23.74
C ASP A 170 29.07 -14.31 -23.55
N ASP A 171 29.40 -15.58 -23.77
CA ASP A 171 28.50 -16.72 -23.53
C ASP A 171 28.16 -16.86 -22.05
N PHE A 172 29.13 -16.65 -21.16
CA PHE A 172 28.90 -16.60 -19.71
C PHE A 172 27.94 -15.46 -19.33
N ILE A 173 28.16 -14.25 -19.84
CA ILE A 173 27.30 -13.08 -19.58
C ILE A 173 25.88 -13.33 -20.11
N ALA A 174 25.74 -13.92 -21.30
CA ALA A 174 24.44 -14.28 -21.87
C ALA A 174 23.71 -15.32 -21.00
N SER A 175 24.40 -16.36 -20.56
CA SER A 175 23.82 -17.42 -19.71
C SER A 175 23.33 -16.89 -18.35
N GLU A 176 24.10 -16.00 -17.70
CA GLU A 176 23.71 -15.36 -16.44
C GLU A 176 22.53 -14.39 -16.64
N SER A 177 22.49 -13.66 -17.76
CA SER A 177 21.35 -12.81 -18.14
C SER A 177 20.07 -13.63 -18.33
N ASP A 178 20.16 -14.77 -19.00
CA ASP A 178 19.04 -15.69 -19.19
C ASP A 178 18.57 -16.32 -17.87
N GLN A 179 19.51 -16.72 -17.02
CA GLN A 179 19.20 -17.21 -15.68
C GLN A 179 18.52 -16.14 -14.82
N GLN A 180 18.99 -14.89 -14.88
CA GLN A 180 18.39 -13.77 -14.19
C GLN A 180 16.97 -13.47 -14.72
N MET A 181 16.77 -13.52 -16.03
CA MET A 181 15.46 -13.37 -16.67
C MET A 181 14.50 -14.49 -16.28
N LEU A 182 14.98 -15.73 -16.19
CA LEU A 182 14.21 -16.87 -15.69
C LEU A 182 13.83 -16.70 -14.21
N LEU A 183 14.72 -16.17 -13.38
CA LEU A 183 14.43 -15.87 -11.98
C LEU A 183 13.41 -14.73 -11.83
N ILE A 184 13.53 -13.68 -12.64
CA ILE A 184 12.56 -12.56 -12.69
C ILE A 184 11.18 -13.08 -13.11
N LYS A 185 11.11 -13.96 -14.12
CA LYS A 185 9.85 -14.61 -14.56
C LYS A 185 9.27 -15.57 -13.51
N LYS A 186 10.11 -16.15 -12.64
CA LYS A 186 9.69 -17.11 -11.59
C LYS A 186 9.21 -16.43 -10.32
N PHE A 187 9.72 -15.25 -9.98
CA PHE A 187 9.40 -14.54 -8.73
C PHE A 187 8.98 -13.10 -8.99
N GLU A 188 7.67 -12.90 -9.17
CA GLU A 188 7.07 -11.59 -9.24
C GLU A 188 6.56 -11.11 -7.88
N HIS A 189 6.51 -9.80 -7.69
CA HIS A 189 5.86 -9.19 -6.53
C HIS A 189 4.98 -8.02 -6.96
N PRO A 190 3.87 -7.74 -6.24
CA PRO A 190 3.07 -6.57 -6.50
C PRO A 190 3.88 -5.28 -6.38
N ARG A 191 3.53 -4.31 -7.20
CA ARG A 191 4.18 -3.00 -7.20
C ARG A 191 4.05 -2.29 -5.85
N HIS A 192 5.17 -1.79 -5.33
CA HIS A 192 5.17 -0.96 -4.13
C HIS A 192 4.65 0.47 -4.39
N GLY A 193 3.47 0.75 -3.84
CA GLY A 193 2.83 2.06 -3.84
C GLY A 193 2.09 2.39 -5.15
N SER A 194 0.89 2.94 -4.98
CA SER A 194 0.00 3.28 -6.09
C SER A 194 0.45 4.53 -6.85
N LEU A 195 0.39 4.43 -8.19
CA LEU A 195 0.69 5.53 -9.12
C LEU A 195 -0.45 6.54 -9.22
N GLY A 196 -1.69 6.17 -8.91
CA GLY A 196 -2.84 7.10 -8.91
C GLY A 196 -2.73 8.22 -7.88
N PHE A 197 -1.78 8.09 -6.94
CA PHE A 197 -1.47 9.09 -5.93
C PHE A 197 -0.17 9.86 -6.20
N LEU A 198 0.44 9.68 -7.38
CA LEU A 198 1.43 10.62 -7.92
C LEU A 198 0.72 11.87 -8.44
N PRO A 199 1.34 13.06 -8.34
CA PRO A 199 2.60 13.34 -7.65
C PRO A 199 2.45 13.37 -6.12
N ARG A 200 3.41 12.75 -5.42
CA ARG A 200 3.51 12.77 -3.95
C ARG A 200 4.28 13.99 -3.45
N LYS A 201 3.62 15.15 -3.54
CA LYS A 201 4.14 16.48 -3.15
C LYS A 201 3.25 17.15 -2.11
N ARG A 202 3.77 18.22 -1.49
CA ARG A 202 3.00 19.06 -0.55
C ARG A 202 1.75 19.62 -1.23
N SER A 203 0.61 19.54 -0.56
CA SER A 203 -0.63 20.18 -0.99
C SER A 203 -0.45 21.69 -1.06
N SER A 204 -0.95 22.32 -2.14
CA SER A 204 -0.91 23.77 -2.31
C SER A 204 -1.83 24.50 -1.33
N ARG A 205 -2.93 23.86 -0.94
CA ARG A 205 -3.90 24.39 0.04
C ARG A 205 -3.78 23.63 1.35
N HIS A 206 -3.91 24.35 2.46
CA HIS A 206 -3.96 23.76 3.80
C HIS A 206 -5.24 22.94 4.03
N ARG A 207 -6.35 23.36 3.39
CA ARG A 207 -7.63 22.65 3.39
C ARG A 207 -7.75 21.73 2.19
N GLY A 208 -8.46 20.61 2.36
CA GLY A 208 -9.01 19.83 1.27
C GLY A 208 -9.87 20.68 0.32
N LYS A 209 -9.51 20.79 -0.96
CA LYS A 209 -10.42 21.36 -1.97
C LYS A 209 -11.33 20.24 -2.47
N VAL A 210 -12.64 20.47 -2.50
CA VAL A 210 -13.57 19.62 -3.24
C VAL A 210 -13.33 19.84 -4.74
N LYS A 211 -12.88 18.81 -5.44
CA LYS A 211 -12.65 18.86 -6.89
C LYS A 211 -13.90 18.52 -7.69
N SER A 212 -14.74 17.64 -7.13
CA SER A 212 -16.00 17.20 -7.72
C SER A 212 -17.07 17.17 -6.64
N PHE A 213 -18.23 17.76 -6.91
CA PHE A 213 -19.41 17.70 -6.05
C PHE A 213 -20.34 16.57 -6.52
N PRO A 214 -21.29 16.13 -5.67
CA PRO A 214 -22.33 15.19 -6.10
C PRO A 214 -23.07 15.71 -7.34
N LYS A 215 -23.50 14.79 -8.19
CA LYS A 215 -24.30 15.14 -9.38
C LYS A 215 -25.61 15.78 -8.90
N ASP A 216 -25.98 16.85 -9.57
CA ASP A 216 -27.18 17.61 -9.27
C ASP A 216 -28.43 16.89 -9.80
N ASP A 217 -29.52 16.99 -9.05
CA ASP A 217 -30.81 16.35 -9.30
C ASP A 217 -31.91 17.36 -8.99
N ALA A 218 -32.50 17.95 -10.03
CA ALA A 218 -33.45 19.03 -9.91
C ALA A 218 -34.77 18.63 -9.22
N SER A 219 -35.08 17.34 -9.14
CA SER A 219 -36.29 16.83 -8.48
C SER A 219 -36.26 17.01 -6.95
N LYS A 220 -35.06 17.09 -6.37
CA LYS A 220 -34.86 17.24 -4.92
C LYS A 220 -34.96 18.70 -4.49
N PRO A 221 -35.34 18.98 -3.23
CA PRO A 221 -35.27 20.34 -2.71
C PRO A 221 -33.82 20.87 -2.68
N CYS A 222 -33.66 22.18 -2.77
CA CYS A 222 -32.36 22.83 -2.70
C CYS A 222 -31.66 22.50 -1.36
N HIS A 223 -30.42 21.99 -1.43
CA HIS A 223 -29.61 21.64 -0.27
C HIS A 223 -28.12 21.86 -0.54
N LEU A 224 -27.34 21.96 0.54
CA LEU A 224 -25.88 22.03 0.47
C LEU A 224 -25.27 20.63 0.39
N THR A 225 -24.13 20.52 -0.28
CA THR A 225 -23.48 19.22 -0.56
C THR A 225 -22.20 18.97 0.22
N ALA A 226 -21.73 19.97 0.97
CA ALA A 226 -20.46 19.90 1.70
C ALA A 226 -20.47 20.81 2.93
N PHE A 227 -19.59 20.49 3.87
CA PHE A 227 -19.39 21.24 5.12
C PHE A 227 -17.90 21.29 5.48
N VAL A 228 -17.53 22.08 6.48
CA VAL A 228 -16.17 22.12 7.03
C VAL A 228 -16.19 21.86 8.52
N GLY A 229 -15.34 20.94 8.95
CA GLY A 229 -15.08 20.71 10.36
C GLY A 229 -13.58 20.73 10.68
N TYR A 230 -13.27 20.55 11.96
CA TYR A 230 -11.93 20.49 12.50
C TYR A 230 -11.77 19.21 13.29
N LYS A 231 -10.75 18.43 12.95
CA LYS A 231 -10.50 17.15 13.62
C LYS A 231 -10.09 17.42 15.08
N ALA A 232 -10.96 17.06 16.03
CA ALA A 232 -10.73 17.22 17.45
C ALA A 232 -9.82 16.10 17.99
N GLY A 233 -10.24 14.86 17.76
CA GLY A 233 -9.55 13.68 18.25
C GLY A 233 -10.22 12.39 17.79
N MET A 234 -9.84 11.30 18.42
CA MET A 234 -10.44 9.99 18.19
C MET A 234 -10.78 9.38 19.55
N THR A 235 -11.88 8.64 19.58
CA THR A 235 -12.23 7.76 20.68
C THR A 235 -12.70 6.42 20.11
N HIS A 236 -13.23 5.53 20.93
CA HIS A 236 -13.90 4.33 20.48
C HIS A 236 -15.30 4.26 21.06
N ILE A 237 -16.15 3.49 20.37
CA ILE A 237 -17.52 3.23 20.77
C ILE A 237 -17.73 1.73 20.86
N VAL A 238 -18.75 1.32 21.60
CA VAL A 238 -19.35 -0.01 21.46
C VAL A 238 -20.71 0.17 20.79
N ARG A 239 -20.97 -0.66 19.80
CA ARG A 239 -22.27 -0.76 19.15
C ARG A 239 -22.60 -2.22 18.89
N GLU A 240 -23.88 -2.51 18.72
CA GLU A 240 -24.32 -3.79 18.19
C GLU A 240 -24.22 -3.79 16.67
N VAL A 241 -23.82 -4.93 16.10
CA VAL A 241 -23.67 -5.08 14.64
C VAL A 241 -24.89 -5.76 14.04
N GLU A 242 -25.58 -5.08 13.13
CA GLU A 242 -26.74 -5.63 12.45
C GLU A 242 -26.38 -6.05 11.01
N LYS A 243 -25.72 -7.21 10.90
CA LYS A 243 -25.31 -7.77 9.60
C LYS A 243 -25.66 -9.25 9.49
N PRO A 244 -26.87 -9.59 9.00
CA PRO A 244 -27.26 -10.97 8.75
C PRO A 244 -26.21 -11.71 7.91
N GLY A 245 -25.81 -12.91 8.35
CA GLY A 245 -24.74 -13.71 7.74
C GLY A 245 -23.33 -13.47 8.29
N SER A 246 -23.11 -12.44 9.11
CA SER A 246 -21.84 -12.23 9.81
C SER A 246 -21.81 -12.98 11.15
N LYS A 247 -20.64 -13.51 11.53
CA LYS A 247 -20.40 -14.05 12.90
C LYS A 247 -20.59 -13.01 14.02
N LEU A 248 -20.56 -11.73 13.66
CA LEU A 248 -20.76 -10.59 14.56
C LEU A 248 -22.22 -10.10 14.60
N HIS A 249 -23.14 -10.72 13.86
CA HIS A 249 -24.54 -10.29 13.88
C HIS A 249 -25.12 -10.36 15.31
N LYS A 250 -25.78 -9.28 15.76
CA LYS A 250 -26.34 -9.12 17.11
C LYS A 250 -25.30 -9.26 18.23
N LYS A 251 -24.02 -9.03 17.90
CA LYS A 251 -22.94 -8.96 18.88
C LYS A 251 -22.39 -7.55 18.96
N GLU A 252 -21.83 -7.26 20.11
CA GLU A 252 -21.16 -6.00 20.36
C GLU A 252 -19.80 -5.98 19.71
N THR A 253 -19.47 -4.85 19.09
CA THR A 253 -18.15 -4.60 18.54
C THR A 253 -17.63 -3.27 19.05
N CYS A 254 -16.34 -3.22 19.34
CA CYS A 254 -15.63 -1.97 19.55
C CYS A 254 -15.21 -1.41 18.19
N GLU A 255 -15.57 -0.16 17.89
CA GLU A 255 -15.15 0.53 16.68
C GLU A 255 -14.50 1.86 17.03
N ALA A 256 -13.37 2.15 16.39
CA ALA A 256 -12.73 3.46 16.49
C ALA A 256 -13.56 4.51 15.75
N VAL A 257 -13.66 5.70 16.32
CA VAL A 257 -14.36 6.85 15.73
C VAL A 257 -13.50 8.11 15.79
N THR A 258 -13.69 9.00 14.83
CA THR A 258 -13.10 10.35 14.88
C THR A 258 -14.17 11.37 15.23
N ILE A 259 -13.87 12.26 16.18
CA ILE A 259 -14.71 13.41 16.51
C ILE A 259 -14.20 14.62 15.73
N ILE A 260 -15.11 15.25 14.98
CA ILE A 260 -14.85 16.44 14.19
C ILE A 260 -15.76 17.54 14.73
N GLU A 261 -15.18 18.60 15.28
CA GLU A 261 -15.95 19.78 15.70
C GLU A 261 -16.35 20.58 14.45
N THR A 262 -17.63 20.87 14.33
CA THR A 262 -18.29 21.43 13.14
C THR A 262 -19.03 22.70 13.52
N PRO A 263 -18.33 23.83 13.79
CA PRO A 263 -19.00 25.08 14.09
C PRO A 263 -19.89 25.49 12.90
N PRO A 264 -21.03 26.16 13.14
CA PRO A 264 -21.94 26.56 12.08
C PRO A 264 -21.23 27.42 11.03
N LEU A 265 -21.54 27.18 9.76
CA LEU A 265 -21.00 27.94 8.65
C LEU A 265 -21.86 29.18 8.42
N VAL A 266 -21.24 30.31 8.09
CA VAL A 266 -21.97 31.50 7.65
C VAL A 266 -21.79 31.63 6.14
N ILE A 267 -22.91 31.75 5.42
CA ILE A 267 -22.91 32.00 3.98
C ILE A 267 -22.73 33.50 3.74
N VAL A 268 -21.74 33.85 2.94
CA VAL A 268 -21.29 35.23 2.72
C VAL A 268 -21.29 35.64 1.25
N GLY A 269 -21.68 34.74 0.35
CA GLY A 269 -21.77 35.06 -1.06
C GLY A 269 -22.26 33.90 -1.91
N LEU A 270 -22.45 34.21 -3.19
CA LEU A 270 -22.87 33.31 -4.25
C LEU A 270 -21.93 33.48 -5.44
N VAL A 271 -21.61 32.36 -6.09
CA VAL A 271 -20.84 32.31 -7.33
C VAL A 271 -21.61 31.47 -8.33
N ALA A 272 -21.87 32.05 -9.50
CA ALA A 272 -22.45 31.33 -10.61
C ALA A 272 -21.38 30.85 -11.58
N TYR A 273 -21.57 29.63 -12.08
CA TYR A 273 -20.73 29.02 -13.09
C TYR A 273 -21.55 28.72 -14.34
N VAL A 274 -21.01 29.09 -15.50
CA VAL A 274 -21.53 28.69 -16.80
C VAL A 274 -20.70 27.54 -17.36
N LYS A 275 -21.37 26.56 -17.98
CA LYS A 275 -20.72 25.48 -18.70
C LYS A 275 -20.24 26.00 -20.05
N THR A 276 -18.93 26.00 -20.27
CA THR A 276 -18.30 26.28 -21.56
C THR A 276 -17.65 25.01 -22.10
N PRO A 277 -17.30 24.92 -23.40
CA PRO A 277 -16.58 23.78 -23.95
C PRO A 277 -15.24 23.49 -23.25
N ARG A 278 -14.61 24.50 -22.64
CA ARG A 278 -13.36 24.37 -21.87
C ARG A 278 -13.58 24.05 -20.38
N GLY A 279 -14.83 23.79 -19.97
CA GLY A 279 -15.23 23.53 -18.59
C GLY A 279 -16.04 24.68 -17.95
N LEU A 280 -16.12 24.66 -16.63
CA LEU A 280 -16.90 25.65 -15.87
C LEU A 280 -16.11 26.95 -15.72
N ARG A 281 -16.72 28.06 -16.15
CA ARG A 281 -16.18 29.42 -15.95
C ARG A 281 -17.08 30.19 -14.99
N SER A 282 -16.48 30.93 -14.06
CA SER A 282 -17.24 31.83 -13.19
C SER A 282 -17.83 32.98 -14.00
N LEU A 283 -19.15 33.17 -13.91
CA LEU A 283 -19.85 34.31 -14.51
C LEU A 283 -19.63 35.58 -13.69
N ASN A 284 -20.10 35.54 -12.45
CA ASN A 284 -20.06 36.63 -11.49
C ASN A 284 -20.09 36.07 -10.06
N SER A 285 -19.83 36.95 -9.09
CA SER A 285 -19.96 36.64 -7.68
C SER A 285 -20.69 37.77 -6.96
N VAL A 286 -21.71 37.43 -6.20
CA VAL A 286 -22.45 38.36 -5.32
C VAL A 286 -22.04 38.06 -3.89
N TRP A 287 -21.75 39.08 -3.10
CA TRP A 287 -21.35 38.94 -1.70
C TRP A 287 -22.40 39.54 -0.78
N ALA A 288 -22.47 39.08 0.46
CA ALA A 288 -23.32 39.67 1.49
C ALA A 288 -22.86 41.09 1.88
N GLN A 289 -23.76 41.87 2.50
CA GLN A 289 -23.49 43.24 2.91
C GLN A 289 -22.51 43.27 4.10
N HIS A 290 -22.79 42.47 5.12
CA HIS A 290 -22.02 42.42 6.36
C HIS A 290 -21.12 41.19 6.39
N LEU A 291 -19.81 41.41 6.24
CA LEU A 291 -18.80 40.37 6.38
C LEU A 291 -18.12 40.41 7.74
N SER A 292 -18.14 39.28 8.44
CA SER A 292 -17.44 39.12 9.72
C SER A 292 -15.93 39.36 9.60
N GLU A 293 -15.32 39.88 10.68
CA GLU A 293 -13.89 40.15 10.74
C GLU A 293 -13.04 38.89 10.46
N GLU A 294 -13.52 37.71 10.85
CA GLU A 294 -12.82 36.43 10.65
C GLU A 294 -12.63 36.09 9.17
N VAL A 295 -13.61 36.40 8.33
CA VAL A 295 -13.52 36.25 6.87
C VAL A 295 -12.70 37.35 6.26
N ARG A 296 -12.86 38.58 6.74
CA ARG A 296 -12.07 39.70 6.24
C ARG A 296 -10.59 39.42 6.44
N ARG A 297 -10.17 38.80 7.55
CA ARG A 297 -8.82 38.27 7.79
C ARG A 297 -8.35 37.28 6.71
N ARG A 298 -9.25 36.62 5.98
CA ARG A 298 -8.89 35.68 4.91
C ARG A 298 -8.14 36.36 3.77
N PHE A 299 -8.51 37.59 3.45
CA PHE A 299 -7.97 38.38 2.34
C PHE A 299 -6.60 39.03 2.64
N TYR A 300 -6.08 38.87 3.85
CA TYR A 300 -4.79 39.41 4.27
C TYR A 300 -3.82 38.31 4.68
N LYS A 301 -2.55 38.51 4.36
CA LYS A 301 -1.45 37.75 4.99
C LYS A 301 -1.18 38.30 6.39
N ASN A 302 -0.99 39.62 6.49
CA ASN A 302 -0.75 40.34 7.74
C ASN A 302 -1.93 41.26 8.06
N TRP A 303 -2.90 40.77 8.84
CA TRP A 303 -4.12 41.53 9.17
C TRP A 303 -3.81 42.84 9.92
N CYS A 304 -3.10 42.75 11.06
CA CYS A 304 -2.88 43.91 11.93
C CYS A 304 -2.00 45.01 11.32
N LYS A 305 -1.18 44.68 10.31
CA LYS A 305 -0.30 45.64 9.62
C LYS A 305 -0.95 46.27 8.39
N SER A 306 -2.10 45.78 7.94
CA SER A 306 -2.70 46.24 6.69
C SER A 306 -3.61 47.43 6.90
N LYS A 307 -3.39 48.50 6.13
CA LYS A 307 -4.27 49.67 6.08
C LYS A 307 -5.43 49.52 5.09
N LYS A 308 -5.36 48.55 4.16
CA LYS A 308 -6.42 48.30 3.18
C LYS A 308 -7.65 47.78 3.91
N LYS A 309 -8.85 48.22 3.55
CA LYS A 309 -10.12 47.76 4.15
C LYS A 309 -10.92 46.93 3.11
N ALA A 310 -10.89 45.61 3.24
CA ALA A 310 -11.56 44.70 2.33
C ALA A 310 -13.07 44.80 2.52
N PHE A 311 -13.79 44.78 1.40
CA PHE A 311 -15.25 44.80 1.29
C PHE A 311 -15.97 46.05 1.81
N THR A 312 -15.27 47.11 2.23
CA THR A 312 -15.95 48.35 2.68
C THR A 312 -16.69 49.04 1.55
N LYS A 313 -16.06 49.19 0.37
CA LYS A 313 -16.73 49.75 -0.82
C LYS A 313 -17.87 48.88 -1.34
N TYR A 314 -17.79 47.57 -1.13
CA TYR A 314 -18.82 46.64 -1.59
C TYR A 314 -20.06 46.71 -0.68
N ALA A 315 -19.87 46.79 0.63
CA ALA A 315 -20.96 46.95 1.59
C ALA A 315 -21.81 48.20 1.27
N LEU A 316 -21.17 49.32 0.91
CA LEU A 316 -21.85 50.56 0.53
C LEU A 316 -22.76 50.44 -0.72
N LYS A 317 -22.60 49.39 -1.53
CA LYS A 317 -23.51 49.13 -2.66
C LYS A 317 -24.91 48.74 -2.20
N TYR A 318 -25.05 48.17 -1.01
CA TYR A 318 -26.35 47.85 -0.45
C TYR A 318 -27.06 49.06 0.13
N ASP A 319 -26.36 50.17 0.35
CA ASP A 319 -26.96 51.41 0.88
C ASP A 319 -27.51 52.30 -0.25
N SER A 320 -26.86 52.29 -1.43
CA SER A 320 -27.30 53.08 -2.60
C SER A 320 -28.25 52.31 -3.51
N ASP A 321 -29.29 52.97 -4.03
CA ASP A 321 -30.28 52.35 -4.91
C ASP A 321 -29.66 51.86 -6.24
N ALA A 322 -28.68 52.61 -6.77
CA ALA A 322 -27.91 52.19 -7.93
C ALA A 322 -27.13 50.88 -7.66
N GLY A 323 -26.54 50.73 -6.47
CA GLY A 323 -25.81 49.53 -6.08
C GLY A 323 -26.72 48.33 -5.84
N LYS A 324 -27.89 48.52 -5.22
CA LYS A 324 -28.92 47.47 -5.08
C LYS A 324 -29.39 46.97 -6.45
N LYS A 325 -29.64 47.89 -7.40
CA LYS A 325 -30.00 47.55 -8.78
C LYS A 325 -28.89 46.78 -9.50
N GLU A 326 -27.61 47.14 -9.26
CA GLU A 326 -26.47 46.38 -9.77
C GLU A 326 -26.47 44.94 -9.24
N ILE A 327 -26.66 44.74 -7.93
CA ILE A 327 -26.69 43.42 -7.30
C ILE A 327 -27.84 42.58 -7.84
N GLN A 328 -29.04 43.17 -7.98
CA GLN A 328 -30.21 42.50 -8.52
C GLN A 328 -29.98 42.06 -9.98
N MET A 329 -29.41 42.93 -10.81
CA MET A 329 -29.00 42.58 -12.18
C MET A 329 -27.98 41.42 -12.19
N GLN A 330 -27.03 41.39 -11.25
CA GLN A 330 -26.10 40.26 -11.13
C GLN A 330 -26.83 38.96 -10.79
N LEU A 331 -27.80 38.98 -9.86
CA LEU A 331 -28.61 37.82 -9.51
C LEU A 331 -29.45 37.33 -10.70
N GLU A 332 -30.07 38.22 -11.45
CA GLU A 332 -30.83 37.88 -12.67
C GLU A 332 -29.94 37.23 -13.73
N LYS A 333 -28.72 37.75 -13.93
CA LYS A 333 -27.72 37.12 -14.80
C LYS A 333 -27.36 35.70 -14.34
N MET A 334 -27.30 35.46 -13.03
CA MET A 334 -27.10 34.11 -12.49
C MET A 334 -28.26 33.21 -12.84
N LYS A 335 -29.51 33.64 -12.60
CA LYS A 335 -30.71 32.84 -12.90
C LYS A 335 -30.81 32.47 -14.38
N LYS A 336 -30.43 33.38 -15.29
CA LYS A 336 -30.54 33.19 -16.74
C LYS A 336 -29.44 32.31 -17.35
N TYR A 337 -28.18 32.52 -16.95
CA TYR A 337 -27.02 31.92 -17.65
C TYR A 337 -26.26 30.88 -16.84
N ALA A 338 -26.47 30.78 -15.53
CA ALA A 338 -25.73 29.83 -14.72
C ALA A 338 -26.19 28.40 -15.01
N SER A 339 -25.22 27.50 -15.13
CA SER A 339 -25.47 26.05 -15.15
C SER A 339 -25.32 25.45 -13.75
N ILE A 340 -24.45 26.04 -12.90
CA ILE A 340 -24.17 25.57 -11.55
C ILE A 340 -24.04 26.78 -10.64
N VAL A 341 -24.65 26.71 -9.46
CA VAL A 341 -24.61 27.76 -8.44
C VAL A 341 -23.88 27.23 -7.20
N ARG A 342 -22.97 28.03 -6.65
CA ARG A 342 -22.23 27.70 -5.42
C ARG A 342 -22.31 28.84 -4.42
N VAL A 343 -22.55 28.51 -3.16
CA VAL A 343 -22.42 29.48 -2.07
C VAL A 343 -20.97 29.57 -1.62
N ILE A 344 -20.54 30.77 -1.27
CA ILE A 344 -19.31 31.00 -0.54
C ILE A 344 -19.66 30.98 0.94
N ALA A 345 -19.17 29.98 1.66
CA ALA A 345 -19.36 29.84 3.09
C ALA A 345 -18.03 29.90 3.83
N HIS A 346 -18.05 30.36 5.07
CA HIS A 346 -16.89 30.31 5.95
C HIS A 346 -17.22 29.68 7.29
N THR A 347 -16.19 29.08 7.90
CA THR A 347 -16.26 28.60 9.29
C THR A 347 -16.16 29.75 10.27
N GLN A 348 -16.83 29.62 11.42
CA GLN A 348 -16.65 30.50 12.57
C GLN A 348 -15.60 29.94 13.51
N ILE A 349 -14.33 30.30 13.28
CA ILE A 349 -13.20 29.66 13.97
C ILE A 349 -13.03 30.15 15.40
N ARG A 350 -13.46 31.39 15.73
CA ARG A 350 -13.34 31.91 17.11
C ARG A 350 -14.31 31.25 18.08
N LYS A 351 -15.44 30.70 17.61
CA LYS A 351 -16.36 29.93 18.44
C LYS A 351 -15.67 28.69 19.05
N MET A 352 -14.65 28.14 18.39
CA MET A 352 -13.89 27.01 18.89
C MET A 352 -12.71 27.47 19.77
N LYS A 353 -12.75 27.11 21.06
CA LYS A 353 -11.67 27.45 22.01
C LYS A 353 -10.39 26.61 21.81
N GLY A 354 -10.49 25.44 21.18
CA GLY A 354 -9.36 24.54 20.95
C GLY A 354 -8.32 25.08 19.95
N LEU A 355 -8.69 26.03 19.08
CA LEU A 355 -7.82 26.56 18.04
C LEU A 355 -7.35 27.99 18.36
N LYS A 356 -6.04 28.24 18.22
CA LYS A 356 -5.46 29.59 18.35
C LYS A 356 -5.70 30.47 17.11
N GLN A 357 -6.15 29.88 16.00
CA GLN A 357 -6.29 30.56 14.72
C GLN A 357 -7.56 31.42 14.70
N LYS A 358 -7.43 32.71 14.34
CA LYS A 358 -8.56 33.67 14.22
C LYS A 358 -9.05 33.87 12.78
N LYS A 359 -8.37 33.25 11.81
CA LYS A 359 -8.60 33.42 10.37
C LYS A 359 -9.56 32.33 9.87
N ALA A 360 -10.74 32.70 9.40
CA ALA A 360 -11.74 31.74 8.92
C ALA A 360 -11.24 30.97 7.67
N HIS A 361 -11.79 29.78 7.48
CA HIS A 361 -11.62 29.00 6.25
C HIS A 361 -12.80 29.27 5.31
N LEU A 362 -12.53 29.89 4.17
CA LEU A 362 -13.53 30.25 3.15
C LEU A 362 -13.59 29.21 2.05
N MET A 363 -14.76 28.64 1.76
CA MET A 363 -14.96 27.64 0.71
C MET A 363 -16.20 27.91 -0.14
N GLU A 364 -16.18 27.39 -1.35
CA GLU A 364 -17.38 27.24 -2.15
C GLU A 364 -18.04 25.90 -1.83
N ILE A 365 -19.35 25.88 -1.66
CA ILE A 365 -20.20 24.68 -1.54
C ILE A 365 -21.22 24.75 -2.67
N GLN A 366 -21.38 23.65 -3.41
CA GLN A 366 -22.39 23.58 -4.47
C GLN A 366 -23.78 23.39 -3.88
N ILE A 367 -24.76 24.18 -4.35
CA ILE A 367 -26.17 23.94 -4.08
C ILE A 367 -26.68 22.96 -5.13
N ASN A 368 -27.28 21.86 -4.68
CA ASN A 368 -27.97 20.90 -5.53
C ASN A 368 -29.46 20.92 -5.23
N GLY A 369 -30.29 20.44 -6.16
CA GLY A 369 -31.76 20.40 -6.03
C GLY A 369 -32.46 21.65 -6.56
N GLY A 370 -33.66 21.49 -7.09
CA GLY A 370 -34.48 22.56 -7.67
C GLY A 370 -33.93 23.13 -8.98
N THR A 371 -34.61 24.16 -9.48
CA THR A 371 -34.18 24.90 -10.67
C THR A 371 -32.99 25.84 -10.34
N ILE A 372 -32.35 26.41 -11.37
CA ILE A 372 -31.25 27.37 -11.15
C ILE A 372 -31.74 28.63 -10.42
N ALA A 373 -32.97 29.08 -10.72
CA ALA A 373 -33.57 30.23 -10.03
C ALA A 373 -33.74 29.94 -8.53
N ASP A 374 -34.30 28.77 -8.19
CA ASP A 374 -34.50 28.33 -6.81
C ASP A 374 -33.16 28.25 -6.05
N LYS A 375 -32.09 27.79 -6.71
CA LYS A 375 -30.74 27.74 -6.10
C LYS A 375 -30.18 29.12 -5.80
N VAL A 376 -30.37 30.09 -6.71
CA VAL A 376 -29.93 31.47 -6.49
C VAL A 376 -30.71 32.08 -5.33
N ASP A 377 -32.03 31.90 -5.31
CA ASP A 377 -32.91 32.44 -4.25
C ASP A 377 -32.64 31.78 -2.90
N TYR A 378 -32.44 30.46 -2.89
CA TYR A 378 -32.00 29.71 -1.71
C TYR A 378 -30.67 30.29 -1.19
N GLY A 379 -29.65 30.41 -2.04
CA GLY A 379 -28.37 30.94 -1.61
C GLY A 379 -28.44 32.37 -1.08
N TYR A 380 -29.23 33.24 -1.72
CA TYR A 380 -29.39 34.64 -1.32
C TYR A 380 -30.18 34.77 0.00
N LYS A 381 -31.25 33.98 0.18
CA LYS A 381 -32.04 33.91 1.43
C LYS A 381 -31.20 33.50 2.65
N PHE A 382 -30.14 32.73 2.42
CA PHE A 382 -29.22 32.25 3.44
C PHE A 382 -28.00 33.16 3.66
N PHE A 383 -27.90 34.32 3.01
CA PHE A 383 -26.84 35.29 3.30
C PHE A 383 -26.86 35.72 4.76
N GLU A 384 -25.67 35.77 5.35
CA GLU A 384 -25.42 36.18 6.75
C GLU A 384 -26.03 35.24 7.81
N LYS A 385 -26.73 34.19 7.37
CA LYS A 385 -27.33 33.19 8.25
C LYS A 385 -26.36 32.04 8.51
N GLU A 386 -26.53 31.44 9.67
CA GLU A 386 -25.80 30.26 10.11
C GLU A 386 -26.44 28.99 9.56
N VAL A 387 -25.62 28.12 8.96
CA VAL A 387 -26.00 26.78 8.55
C VAL A 387 -25.30 25.78 9.48
N PRO A 388 -26.06 25.09 10.36
CA PRO A 388 -25.53 24.03 11.20
C PRO A 388 -25.29 22.74 10.39
N VAL A 389 -24.57 21.77 10.98
CA VAL A 389 -24.15 20.54 10.28
C VAL A 389 -25.30 19.55 10.06
N ASP A 390 -26.28 19.54 10.96
CA ASP A 390 -27.51 18.73 10.91
C ASP A 390 -28.41 19.09 9.71
N ALA A 391 -28.33 20.32 9.23
CA ALA A 391 -29.03 20.76 8.02
C ALA A 391 -28.39 20.25 6.71
N VAL A 392 -27.16 19.71 6.76
CA VAL A 392 -26.40 19.28 5.57
C VAL A 392 -26.19 17.76 5.52
N PHE A 393 -25.94 17.15 6.67
CA PHE A 393 -25.73 15.71 6.79
C PHE A 393 -26.72 15.10 7.76
N GLN A 394 -27.11 13.86 7.48
CA GLN A 394 -27.99 13.10 8.35
C GLN A 394 -27.22 12.04 9.13
N LYS A 395 -27.79 11.60 10.25
CA LYS A 395 -27.30 10.42 10.97
C LYS A 395 -27.37 9.20 10.02
N ASP A 396 -26.41 8.30 10.14
CA ASP A 396 -26.29 7.06 9.36
C ASP A 396 -26.00 7.21 7.86
N GLU A 397 -25.90 8.45 7.37
CA GLU A 397 -25.44 8.75 6.02
C GLU A 397 -23.95 8.40 5.85
N MET A 398 -23.55 8.02 4.63
CA MET A 398 -22.16 7.89 4.24
C MET A 398 -21.65 9.19 3.61
N ILE A 399 -20.59 9.73 4.19
CA ILE A 399 -19.93 10.94 3.72
C ILE A 399 -18.50 10.67 3.25
N ASP A 400 -17.98 11.54 2.41
CA ASP A 400 -16.60 11.55 1.97
C ASP A 400 -15.84 12.67 2.70
N ILE A 401 -14.66 12.34 3.20
CA ILE A 401 -13.80 13.28 3.92
C ILE A 401 -12.61 13.65 3.05
N ILE A 402 -12.52 14.93 2.76
CA ILE A 402 -11.46 15.50 1.95
C ILE A 402 -10.58 16.37 2.82
N GLY A 403 -9.27 16.10 2.81
CA GLY A 403 -8.35 16.85 3.65
C GLY A 403 -6.91 16.70 3.20
N VAL A 404 -6.02 17.21 4.06
CA VAL A 404 -4.58 17.14 3.86
C VAL A 404 -3.99 16.28 4.97
N THR A 405 -3.24 15.24 4.59
CA THR A 405 -2.67 14.27 5.53
C THR A 405 -1.65 14.92 6.47
N LYS A 406 -1.33 14.26 7.59
CA LYS A 406 -0.25 14.69 8.50
C LYS A 406 1.06 14.75 7.70
N GLY A 407 1.76 15.89 7.78
CA GLY A 407 3.08 16.03 7.19
C GLY A 407 4.11 15.23 7.97
N LYS A 408 4.97 14.48 7.26
CA LYS A 408 6.09 13.75 7.86
C LYS A 408 7.46 14.26 7.40
N GLY A 409 7.48 15.18 6.42
CA GLY A 409 8.71 15.78 5.91
C GLY A 409 9.32 14.94 4.79
N TYR A 410 10.65 15.03 4.63
CA TYR A 410 11.39 14.21 3.69
C TYR A 410 11.61 12.82 4.29
N GLU A 411 11.12 11.79 3.62
CA GLU A 411 11.26 10.40 4.06
C GLU A 411 11.96 9.53 3.00
N GLY A 412 12.63 8.47 3.49
CA GLY A 412 13.26 7.46 2.64
C GLY A 412 12.26 6.58 1.89
N VAL A 413 12.76 5.76 0.96
CA VAL A 413 11.93 4.91 0.10
C VAL A 413 11.07 3.91 0.87
N VAL A 414 11.58 3.38 1.98
CA VAL A 414 10.91 2.34 2.79
C VAL A 414 9.58 2.86 3.37
N THR A 415 9.59 3.98 4.08
CA THR A 415 8.36 4.53 4.71
C THR A 415 7.50 5.30 3.73
N ARG A 416 8.11 5.88 2.67
CA ARG A 416 7.37 6.56 1.61
C ARG A 416 6.60 5.54 0.77
N TRP A 417 7.27 4.54 0.19
CA TRP A 417 6.69 3.63 -0.80
C TRP A 417 6.33 2.25 -0.28
N GLY A 418 6.78 1.89 0.93
CA GLY A 418 6.55 0.55 1.48
C GLY A 418 7.46 -0.52 0.88
N VAL A 419 8.62 -0.12 0.31
CA VAL A 419 9.60 -1.09 -0.21
C VAL A 419 10.27 -1.84 0.92
N THR A 420 10.57 -3.11 0.68
CA THR A 420 11.33 -3.96 1.60
C THR A 420 12.74 -3.40 1.79
N ARG A 421 13.30 -3.58 2.99
CA ARG A 421 14.69 -3.22 3.28
C ARG A 421 15.62 -4.23 2.60
N LEU A 422 16.80 -3.81 2.18
CA LEU A 422 17.79 -4.76 1.66
C LEU A 422 18.30 -5.69 2.78
N PRO A 423 18.96 -6.81 2.45
CA PRO A 423 19.57 -7.70 3.45
C PRO A 423 20.62 -6.99 4.31
N ARG A 424 20.78 -7.43 5.56
CA ARG A 424 21.65 -6.78 6.56
C ARG A 424 23.09 -6.52 6.08
N LYS A 425 23.65 -7.42 5.28
CA LYS A 425 25.05 -7.37 4.80
C LYS A 425 25.26 -6.51 3.55
N THR A 426 24.32 -5.65 3.16
CA THR A 426 24.52 -4.75 2.01
C THR A 426 25.47 -3.59 2.32
N HIS A 427 26.41 -3.35 1.42
CA HIS A 427 27.29 -2.18 1.47
C HIS A 427 26.57 -0.89 1.03
N ARG A 428 26.99 0.26 1.60
CA ARG A 428 26.44 1.61 1.31
C ARG A 428 24.93 1.73 1.55
N GLY A 429 24.43 1.12 2.62
CA GLY A 429 23.11 1.40 3.18
C GLY A 429 22.01 0.38 2.86
N LEU A 430 21.12 0.21 3.85
CA LEU A 430 20.08 -0.82 3.89
C LEU A 430 18.71 -0.36 3.34
N ARG A 431 18.37 0.91 3.55
CA ARG A 431 17.02 1.47 3.32
C ARG A 431 16.94 2.18 1.96
N LYS A 432 17.29 1.46 0.90
CA LYS A 432 17.31 1.94 -0.49
C LYS A 432 16.64 0.92 -1.41
N VAL A 433 16.25 1.37 -2.59
CA VAL A 433 15.94 0.46 -3.70
C VAL A 433 17.27 0.06 -4.33
N ALA A 434 17.50 -1.22 -4.57
CA ALA A 434 18.76 -1.72 -5.12
C ALA A 434 18.98 -1.23 -6.56
N CYS A 435 18.09 -1.62 -7.48
CA CYS A 435 18.13 -1.21 -8.89
C CYS A 435 17.02 -0.20 -9.17
N ILE A 436 17.36 0.94 -9.78
CA ILE A 436 16.43 2.04 -10.09
C ILE A 436 15.99 2.09 -11.56
N GLY A 437 16.41 1.13 -12.38
CA GLY A 437 16.09 1.02 -13.79
C GLY A 437 17.08 0.12 -14.52
N ALA A 438 16.65 -0.45 -15.64
CA ALA A 438 17.55 -1.14 -16.57
C ALA A 438 18.47 -0.13 -17.28
N TRP A 439 19.49 -0.63 -17.98
CA TRP A 439 20.38 0.22 -18.80
C TRP A 439 19.58 0.94 -19.89
N HIS A 440 18.76 0.19 -20.64
CA HIS A 440 17.86 0.72 -21.64
C HIS A 440 16.41 0.60 -21.11
N PRO A 441 15.64 1.69 -20.96
CA PRO A 441 15.91 3.06 -21.38
C PRO A 441 16.89 3.83 -20.47
N ALA A 442 17.72 4.70 -21.05
CA ALA A 442 18.72 5.52 -20.35
C ALA A 442 18.12 6.69 -19.53
N ARG A 443 17.06 6.42 -18.77
CA ARG A 443 16.41 7.35 -17.85
C ARG A 443 15.74 6.61 -16.71
N VAL A 444 15.78 7.19 -15.51
CA VAL A 444 15.03 6.66 -14.37
C VAL A 444 13.55 6.92 -14.57
N SER A 445 12.75 5.85 -14.54
CA SER A 445 11.30 5.97 -14.69
C SER A 445 10.67 6.70 -13.50
N TYR A 446 9.65 7.53 -13.76
CA TYR A 446 8.86 8.22 -12.73
C TYR A 446 8.12 7.24 -11.80
N THR A 447 7.94 6.00 -12.25
CA THR A 447 7.32 4.93 -11.48
C THR A 447 8.30 4.30 -10.48
N VAL A 448 9.58 4.62 -10.51
CA VAL A 448 10.54 4.04 -9.56
C VAL A 448 10.36 4.66 -8.18
N ALA A 449 10.33 3.83 -7.14
CA ALA A 449 10.23 4.29 -5.77
C ALA A 449 11.48 5.08 -5.36
N ARG A 450 11.33 6.39 -5.14
CA ARG A 450 12.41 7.29 -4.68
C ARG A 450 12.07 7.96 -3.36
N ALA A 451 13.08 8.36 -2.60
CA ALA A 451 12.90 9.16 -1.39
C ALA A 451 12.29 10.54 -1.72
N GLY A 452 11.74 11.22 -0.73
CA GLY A 452 11.15 12.54 -0.92
C GLY A 452 10.05 12.86 0.08
N GLN A 453 9.27 13.90 -0.20
CA GLN A 453 8.16 14.29 0.67
C GLN A 453 7.20 13.13 0.94
N ASN A 454 6.90 12.90 2.22
CA ASN A 454 5.78 12.06 2.66
C ASN A 454 4.84 12.85 3.59
N GLY A 455 3.54 12.61 3.41
CA GLY A 455 2.50 13.35 4.12
C GLY A 455 2.34 14.80 3.64
N TYR A 456 1.33 15.47 4.19
CA TYR A 456 0.83 16.76 3.69
C TYR A 456 0.32 16.68 2.23
N HIS A 457 -0.27 15.54 1.87
CA HIS A 457 -0.89 15.31 0.56
C HIS A 457 -2.40 15.54 0.63
N HIS A 458 -2.99 16.04 -0.44
CA HIS A 458 -4.46 16.10 -0.58
C HIS A 458 -5.01 14.69 -0.81
N ARG A 459 -5.96 14.25 0.01
CA ARG A 459 -6.59 12.93 -0.06
C ARG A 459 -8.09 13.02 0.22
N THR A 460 -8.82 12.07 -0.35
CA THR A 460 -10.22 11.82 -0.07
C THR A 460 -10.33 10.43 0.53
N GLU A 461 -10.87 10.33 1.74
CA GLU A 461 -11.34 9.07 2.31
C GLU A 461 -12.84 8.98 2.08
N MET A 462 -13.27 7.96 1.33
CA MET A 462 -14.66 7.80 0.92
C MET A 462 -15.45 6.92 1.90
N ASN A 463 -16.77 7.00 1.85
CA ASN A 463 -17.70 6.09 2.53
C ASN A 463 -17.47 6.00 4.04
N LYS A 464 -17.36 7.15 4.71
CA LYS A 464 -17.30 7.25 6.16
C LYS A 464 -18.71 7.41 6.69
N LYS A 465 -19.16 6.44 7.48
CA LYS A 465 -20.49 6.50 8.09
C LYS A 465 -20.53 7.53 9.22
N VAL A 466 -21.58 8.34 9.26
CA VAL A 466 -21.88 9.25 10.36
C VAL A 466 -22.64 8.49 11.44
N TYR A 467 -22.05 8.34 12.63
CA TYR A 467 -22.67 7.60 13.73
C TYR A 467 -23.50 8.47 14.65
N LYS A 468 -23.07 9.71 14.86
CA LYS A 468 -23.76 10.67 15.71
C LYS A 468 -23.46 12.09 15.24
N ILE A 469 -24.47 12.95 15.30
CA ILE A 469 -24.35 14.39 15.16
C ILE A 469 -24.76 14.96 16.51
N GLY A 470 -23.81 15.58 17.21
CA GLY A 470 -24.07 16.22 18.50
C GLY A 470 -24.22 17.72 18.32
N LYS A 471 -25.31 18.28 18.84
CA LYS A 471 -25.63 19.70 18.71
C LYS A 471 -25.55 20.39 20.05
N ALA A 472 -24.72 21.43 20.16
CA ALA A 472 -24.47 22.12 21.41
C ALA A 472 -25.78 22.64 22.05
N GLY A 473 -25.93 22.42 23.36
CA GLY A 473 -27.13 22.80 24.11
C GLY A 473 -28.31 21.84 23.99
N GLN A 474 -28.19 20.74 23.24
CA GLN A 474 -29.17 19.65 23.19
C GLN A 474 -28.61 18.38 23.83
N GLU A 475 -29.49 17.48 24.25
CA GLU A 475 -29.12 16.15 24.78
C GLU A 475 -28.28 15.35 23.79
N SER A 476 -28.50 15.56 22.48
CA SER A 476 -27.70 14.95 21.41
C SER A 476 -26.20 15.28 21.50
N HIS A 477 -25.79 16.38 22.16
CA HIS A 477 -24.39 16.67 22.39
C HIS A 477 -23.74 15.70 23.38
N ALA A 478 -24.47 15.28 24.41
CA ALA A 478 -23.92 14.40 25.43
C ALA A 478 -23.44 13.08 24.81
N ALA A 479 -22.42 12.48 25.40
CA ALA A 479 -21.94 11.15 25.03
C ALA A 479 -22.69 10.02 25.76
N CYS A 480 -23.84 10.34 26.34
CA CYS A 480 -24.78 9.37 26.88
C CYS A 480 -25.42 8.55 25.76
N THR A 481 -25.65 7.29 26.06
CA THR A 481 -26.45 6.34 25.28
C THR A 481 -27.58 5.84 26.16
N GLU A 482 -28.59 5.19 25.59
CA GLU A 482 -29.74 4.63 26.33
C GLU A 482 -29.32 3.63 27.43
N PHE A 483 -28.12 3.05 27.32
CA PHE A 483 -27.57 2.07 28.26
C PHE A 483 -26.69 2.69 29.35
N ASP A 484 -26.24 3.93 29.15
CA ASP A 484 -25.38 4.63 30.11
C ASP A 484 -26.21 5.22 31.24
N ARG A 485 -25.86 4.91 32.50
CA ARG A 485 -26.48 5.51 33.69
C ARG A 485 -25.91 6.88 34.06
N THR A 486 -24.71 7.19 33.57
CA THR A 486 -23.98 8.41 33.93
C THR A 486 -24.02 9.41 32.80
N GLU A 487 -24.35 10.66 33.15
CA GLU A 487 -24.24 11.76 32.22
C GLU A 487 -22.76 12.09 31.95
N LYS A 488 -22.37 12.09 30.68
CA LYS A 488 -21.00 12.37 30.24
C LYS A 488 -21.00 13.14 28.94
N ASP A 489 -20.05 14.06 28.81
CA ASP A 489 -19.83 14.82 27.57
C ASP A 489 -18.91 14.05 26.62
N ILE A 490 -18.95 14.36 25.32
CA ILE A 490 -18.06 13.74 24.32
C ILE A 490 -16.58 14.05 24.55
N THR A 491 -16.29 15.13 25.28
CA THR A 491 -14.93 15.48 25.66
C THR A 491 -14.41 14.47 26.68
N PRO A 492 -13.32 13.74 26.41
CA PRO A 492 -12.77 12.82 27.39
C PRO A 492 -12.19 13.55 28.60
N MET A 493 -12.01 12.85 29.72
CA MET A 493 -11.38 13.42 30.91
C MET A 493 -10.02 14.09 30.58
N GLY A 494 -9.87 15.36 30.98
CA GLY A 494 -8.69 16.18 30.65
C GLY A 494 -8.67 16.77 29.23
N GLY A 495 -9.71 16.54 28.42
CA GLY A 495 -9.83 17.02 27.05
C GLY A 495 -9.11 16.15 26.03
N PHE A 496 -9.39 16.40 24.74
CA PHE A 496 -8.66 15.71 23.67
C PHE A 496 -7.19 16.17 23.62
N PRO A 497 -6.21 15.24 23.57
CA PRO A 497 -4.81 15.63 23.68
C PRO A 497 -4.36 16.56 22.57
N HIS A 498 -3.74 17.67 22.95
CA HIS A 498 -3.34 18.77 22.06
C HIS A 498 -4.48 19.44 21.29
N TYR A 499 -5.76 19.16 21.59
CA TYR A 499 -6.93 19.85 21.05
C TYR A 499 -7.59 20.73 22.10
N GLY A 500 -8.00 20.12 23.22
CA GLY A 500 -8.80 20.74 24.27
C GLY A 500 -10.21 20.13 24.33
N VAL A 501 -11.14 20.94 24.83
CA VAL A 501 -12.56 20.57 25.01
C VAL A 501 -13.34 20.83 23.72
N VAL A 502 -14.26 19.94 23.38
CA VAL A 502 -15.25 20.14 22.30
C VAL A 502 -16.49 20.75 22.94
N LYS A 503 -16.90 21.94 22.49
CA LYS A 503 -18.05 22.66 23.06
C LYS A 503 -19.15 22.97 22.05
N GLY A 504 -18.77 23.11 20.78
CA GLY A 504 -19.73 23.31 19.70
C GLY A 504 -20.22 21.99 19.14
N ASP A 505 -21.05 22.09 18.10
CA ASP A 505 -21.54 20.93 17.37
C ASP A 505 -20.39 20.06 16.90
N TYR A 506 -20.60 18.74 16.91
CA TYR A 506 -19.63 17.78 16.45
C TYR A 506 -20.28 16.70 15.60
N LEU A 507 -19.45 16.08 14.78
CA LEU A 507 -19.80 14.95 13.95
C LEU A 507 -18.88 13.78 14.29
N MET A 508 -19.48 12.66 14.68
CA MET A 508 -18.80 11.40 14.95
C MET A 508 -18.81 10.54 13.70
N ILE A 509 -17.63 10.32 13.12
CA ILE A 509 -17.47 9.46 11.95
C ILE A 509 -16.85 8.11 12.31
N LYS A 510 -17.18 7.09 11.50
CA LYS A 510 -16.51 5.80 11.54
C LYS A 510 -15.02 5.91 11.23
N GLY A 511 -14.20 5.31 12.09
CA GLY A 511 -12.78 5.04 11.84
C GLY A 511 -11.90 6.28 11.87
N CYS A 512 -10.75 6.17 11.19
CA CYS A 512 -9.79 7.24 11.07
C CYS A 512 -10.25 8.34 10.10
N CYS A 513 -9.57 9.48 10.17
CA CYS A 513 -9.78 10.64 9.32
C CYS A 513 -8.41 11.24 8.95
N VAL A 514 -8.29 11.77 7.74
CA VAL A 514 -7.08 12.43 7.24
C VAL A 514 -6.63 13.59 8.14
N GLY A 515 -5.31 13.74 8.27
CA GLY A 515 -4.71 14.89 8.94
C GLY A 515 -4.56 14.73 10.45
N PRO A 516 -3.76 15.61 11.08
CA PRO A 516 -3.60 15.65 12.53
C PRO A 516 -4.80 16.32 13.21
N LYS A 517 -4.81 16.32 14.54
CA LYS A 517 -5.73 17.15 15.33
C LYS A 517 -5.58 18.64 14.95
N LYS A 518 -6.63 19.45 15.14
CA LYS A 518 -6.74 20.86 14.72
C LYS A 518 -6.67 21.10 13.20
N ARG A 519 -6.65 20.05 12.39
CA ARG A 519 -6.67 20.18 10.93
C ARG A 519 -8.09 20.44 10.45
N VAL A 520 -8.23 21.41 9.56
CA VAL A 520 -9.46 21.61 8.81
C VAL A 520 -9.69 20.43 7.85
N VAL A 521 -10.87 19.85 7.91
CA VAL A 521 -11.33 18.76 7.05
C VAL A 521 -12.63 19.18 6.37
N THR A 522 -12.74 18.89 5.08
CA THR A 522 -13.95 19.18 4.31
C THR A 522 -14.74 17.90 4.19
N LEU A 523 -15.97 17.94 4.67
CA LEU A 523 -16.94 16.87 4.57
C LEU A 523 -17.76 17.10 3.32
N ARG A 524 -18.05 16.06 2.56
CA ARG A 524 -18.88 16.13 1.36
C ARG A 524 -19.82 14.93 1.37
N GLN A 525 -21.04 15.10 0.87
CA GLN A 525 -21.90 13.97 0.57
C GLN A 525 -21.20 13.02 -0.41
N SER A 526 -21.52 11.72 -0.33
CA SER A 526 -20.88 10.73 -1.19
C SER A 526 -21.17 11.02 -2.67
N LEU A 527 -20.18 10.80 -3.53
CA LEU A 527 -20.41 10.85 -4.98
C LEU A 527 -21.15 9.61 -5.49
N LEU A 528 -21.03 8.51 -4.76
CA LEU A 528 -21.60 7.23 -5.13
C LEU A 528 -22.92 7.07 -4.39
N LYS A 529 -23.98 6.72 -5.13
CA LYS A 529 -25.24 6.31 -4.51
C LYS A 529 -24.98 5.02 -3.71
N GLN A 530 -25.20 5.09 -2.41
CA GLN A 530 -24.94 3.97 -1.52
C GLN A 530 -26.17 3.05 -1.47
N THR A 531 -25.99 1.80 -1.84
CA THR A 531 -27.03 0.76 -1.79
C THR A 531 -26.61 -0.46 -0.98
N SER A 532 -25.35 -0.49 -0.54
CA SER A 532 -24.84 -1.62 0.24
C SER A 532 -25.53 -1.70 1.61
N ARG A 533 -25.76 -2.92 2.10
CA ARG A 533 -26.33 -3.16 3.44
C ARG A 533 -25.55 -2.45 4.55
N LEU A 534 -24.22 -2.38 4.43
CA LEU A 534 -23.34 -1.64 5.35
C LEU A 534 -23.66 -0.13 5.39
N ALA A 535 -24.03 0.43 4.25
CA ALA A 535 -24.37 1.84 4.14
C ALA A 535 -25.76 2.15 4.67
N LEU A 536 -26.71 1.22 4.53
CA LEU A 536 -28.10 1.39 4.98
C LEU A 536 -28.32 0.95 6.45
N GLU A 537 -27.35 0.28 7.08
CA GLU A 537 -27.40 -0.17 8.48
C GLU A 537 -27.69 0.99 9.45
N GLU A 538 -28.77 0.96 10.22
CA GLU A 538 -28.98 1.96 11.27
C GLU A 538 -27.99 1.73 12.42
N ILE A 539 -27.38 2.80 12.96
CA ILE A 539 -26.39 2.67 14.04
C ILE A 539 -27.01 3.01 15.37
N LYS A 540 -27.07 2.00 16.24
CA LYS A 540 -27.41 2.13 17.66
C LYS A 540 -26.14 2.03 18.51
N LEU A 541 -25.81 3.13 19.17
CA LEU A 541 -24.63 3.23 20.04
C LEU A 541 -24.98 2.70 21.43
N LYS A 542 -24.15 1.79 21.95
CA LYS A 542 -24.29 1.23 23.30
C LYS A 542 -23.37 1.89 24.33
N PHE A 543 -22.22 2.38 23.88
CA PHE A 543 -21.26 3.02 24.74
C PHE A 543 -20.36 3.95 23.94
N ILE A 544 -20.03 5.10 24.53
CA ILE A 544 -19.00 6.00 24.03
C ILE A 544 -17.94 6.14 25.12
N ASP A 545 -16.69 5.84 24.78
CA ASP A 545 -15.58 5.94 25.72
C ASP A 545 -15.11 7.40 25.87
N THR A 546 -15.22 7.93 27.07
CA THR A 546 -14.81 9.30 27.47
C THR A 546 -13.66 9.27 28.46
N SER A 547 -13.01 8.11 28.63
CA SER A 547 -11.79 8.00 29.44
C SER A 547 -10.66 8.89 28.94
N SER A 548 -9.79 9.32 29.86
CA SER A 548 -8.62 10.15 29.52
C SER A 548 -7.78 9.53 28.41
N LYS A 549 -7.52 10.31 27.36
CA LYS A 549 -6.60 9.96 26.26
C LYS A 549 -5.17 10.44 26.51
N PHE A 550 -4.92 11.03 27.68
CA PHE A 550 -3.58 11.28 28.21
C PHE A 550 -3.19 10.10 29.09
N GLY A 551 -2.40 9.17 28.55
CA GLY A 551 -2.08 7.90 29.21
C GLY A 551 -3.20 6.87 29.09
N HIS A 552 -3.41 6.09 30.16
CA HIS A 552 -4.40 5.01 30.22
C HIS A 552 -5.53 5.37 31.20
N GLY A 553 -6.57 6.06 30.71
CA GLY A 553 -7.74 6.39 31.52
C GLY A 553 -8.57 5.15 31.88
N ARG A 554 -8.89 4.97 33.16
CA ARG A 554 -9.74 3.87 33.66
C ARG A 554 -11.19 4.27 33.98
N PHE A 555 -11.44 5.56 34.10
CA PHE A 555 -12.74 6.12 34.50
C PHE A 555 -13.33 6.92 33.34
N GLN A 556 -14.66 6.97 33.25
CA GLN A 556 -15.39 7.69 32.21
C GLN A 556 -15.69 9.13 32.61
N THR A 557 -15.88 9.37 33.91
CA THR A 557 -16.17 10.70 34.47
C THR A 557 -15.22 11.05 35.63
N THR A 558 -15.07 12.34 35.90
CA THR A 558 -14.29 12.82 37.05
C THR A 558 -14.92 12.39 38.36
N ASP A 559 -16.25 12.37 38.43
CA ASP A 559 -16.99 11.98 39.64
C ASP A 559 -16.81 10.49 39.94
N GLU A 560 -16.85 9.64 38.92
CA GLU A 560 -16.53 8.21 39.06
C GLU A 560 -15.10 8.01 39.59
N LYS A 561 -14.13 8.76 39.07
CA LYS A 561 -12.74 8.72 39.55
C LYS A 561 -12.62 9.17 41.02
N GLN A 562 -13.31 10.25 41.40
CA GLN A 562 -13.29 10.77 42.77
C GLN A 562 -13.97 9.81 43.74
N ARG A 563 -15.11 9.22 43.36
CA ARG A 563 -15.79 8.19 44.15
C ARG A 563 -14.92 6.95 44.36
N PHE A 564 -14.19 6.53 43.32
CA PHE A 564 -13.31 5.36 43.40
C PHE A 564 -12.11 5.57 44.35
N PHE A 565 -11.41 6.70 44.22
CA PHE A 565 -10.22 6.97 45.03
C PHE A 565 -10.52 7.59 46.40
N GLY A 566 -11.72 8.11 46.62
CA GLY A 566 -12.09 8.82 47.84
C GLY A 566 -11.34 10.14 48.01
N LYS A 567 -11.16 10.56 49.27
CA LYS A 567 -10.43 11.80 49.61
C LYS A 567 -8.93 11.56 49.44
N LEU A 568 -8.33 12.27 48.50
CA LEU A 568 -6.89 12.29 48.27
C LEU A 568 -6.27 13.57 48.85
N LYS A 569 -4.95 13.56 49.07
CA LYS A 569 -4.20 14.78 49.38
C LYS A 569 -4.23 15.69 48.14
N ALA A 570 -4.70 16.93 48.34
CA ALA A 570 -4.86 17.93 47.29
C ALA A 570 -3.53 18.34 46.65
#